data_AF-A0A662KQ10-F1
#
_entry.id   AF-A0A662KQ10-F1
#
_cell.length_a   1.000
_cell.length_b   1.000
_cell.length_c   1.000
_cell.angle_alpha   90.00
_cell.angle_beta   90.00
_cell.angle_gamma   90.00
#
_symmetry.space_group_name_H-M   'P 1'
#
loop_
_entity.id
_entity.type
_entity.pdbx_description
1 polymer ?
#
loop_
_entity_poly.entity_id
_entity_poly.type
_entity_poly.pdbx_seq_one_letter_code
_entity_poly.pdbx_strand_id
1 'polypeptide(L)'
;MERKVIILLIAVLSIFLLAISLNELKGKKREHIEVELNITPPRFSIQEGKSREIEIELKVNNMPYVAKINWSIESGGNTGKLVFKNESFTGIDGKLKAIYYAPQDVDEMEQKVKITAKVEINGKVYNAICNVTVYPHLYQTLIEIDAKKQKMIAGETNMLQARLFVFIDRWLPLTNKTVKWKFYVNNKTIEKVSKTDSLGITKIPFFFSNAKENISVVAEATFERNLSGEIDFDGCSANLSFNIVPEKPGDFPVVLIHGWGGNIADALLNFTWWNLTKKLIANGFKVLDFDITKPGIQWLSYEPGWFEEHHIPWIAARVCEKIQNALILNGYPPNQTIDIVAHSMGGLIARFIAEHYMADVDYWNKSWNGIGYPWYGDGDADITISPFQIDDLIVIGTPCHGVPPNINESLLRSIIRYAYFPWWIAQVPDMIYGSPFLEAMGYEGTDLVDYYGIGGDIGFGQPVDFDGDGIAHRSDGLCPAESPYLEGRPLYILEGAAWPVGKEDHMSLIAINDKVHEYIIQHLIN
;
A
#
# COMPACT_ATOMS: atom_id res chain seq x y z
N MET A 1 -34.55 -92.26 63.28
CA MET A 1 -33.35 -91.84 62.51
C MET A 1 -33.66 -91.60 61.02
N GLU A 2 -34.85 -91.95 60.54
CA GLU A 2 -35.20 -91.92 59.10
C GLU A 2 -35.68 -90.56 58.55
N ARG A 3 -36.31 -89.68 59.36
CA ARG A 3 -36.80 -88.37 58.89
C ARG A 3 -35.70 -87.37 58.48
N LYS A 4 -34.51 -87.44 59.10
CA LYS A 4 -33.39 -86.53 58.80
C LYS A 4 -32.71 -86.83 57.46
N VAL A 5 -32.73 -88.10 57.04
CA VAL A 5 -32.12 -88.54 55.77
C VAL A 5 -32.96 -88.10 54.57
N ILE A 6 -34.29 -88.14 54.68
CA ILE A 6 -35.21 -87.72 53.60
C ILE A 6 -35.12 -86.21 53.36
N ILE A 7 -35.04 -85.39 54.42
CA ILE A 7 -34.89 -83.93 54.29
C ILE A 7 -33.54 -83.58 53.65
N LEU A 8 -32.47 -84.29 54.01
CA LEU A 8 -31.15 -84.11 53.41
C LEU A 8 -31.16 -84.47 51.91
N LEU A 9 -31.85 -85.55 51.53
CA LEU A 9 -31.98 -85.98 50.14
C LEU A 9 -32.76 -84.96 49.30
N ILE A 10 -33.85 -84.39 49.82
CA ILE A 10 -34.63 -83.35 49.13
C ILE A 10 -33.84 -82.05 49.00
N ALA A 11 -33.05 -81.67 50.02
CA ALA A 11 -32.18 -80.50 49.97
C ALA A 11 -31.06 -80.68 48.94
N VAL A 12 -30.42 -81.86 48.90
CA VAL A 12 -29.38 -82.18 47.90
C VAL A 12 -29.97 -82.21 46.49
N LEU A 13 -31.16 -82.80 46.29
CA LEU A 13 -31.82 -82.84 44.98
C LEU A 13 -32.22 -81.44 44.50
N SER A 14 -32.70 -80.59 45.41
CA SER A 14 -33.03 -79.19 45.12
C SER A 14 -31.79 -78.38 44.74
N ILE A 15 -30.67 -78.56 45.45
CA ILE A 15 -29.39 -77.92 45.12
C ILE A 15 -28.85 -78.43 43.78
N PHE A 16 -29.03 -79.73 43.49
CA PHE A 16 -28.60 -80.33 42.23
C PHE A 16 -29.43 -79.82 41.04
N LEU A 17 -30.75 -79.70 41.21
CA LEU A 17 -31.64 -79.11 40.20
C LEU A 17 -31.37 -77.61 40.00
N LEU A 18 -31.08 -76.87 41.07
CA LEU A 18 -30.66 -75.47 40.98
C LEU A 18 -29.32 -75.33 40.25
N ALA A 19 -28.37 -76.23 40.53
CA ALA A 19 -27.08 -76.26 39.86
C ALA A 19 -27.22 -76.58 38.37
N ILE A 20 -28.12 -77.50 37.99
CA ILE A 20 -28.42 -77.81 36.57
C ILE A 20 -29.06 -76.61 35.87
N SER A 21 -30.04 -75.93 36.48
CA SER A 21 -30.67 -74.74 35.91
C SER A 21 -29.69 -73.56 35.78
N LEU A 22 -28.81 -73.36 36.76
CA LEU A 22 -27.73 -72.37 36.72
C LEU A 22 -26.66 -72.72 35.67
N ASN A 23 -26.44 -74.01 35.41
CA ASN A 23 -25.49 -74.46 34.38
C ASN A 23 -26.09 -74.34 32.96
N GLU A 24 -27.40 -74.53 32.78
CA GLU A 24 -28.10 -74.22 31.52
C GLU A 24 -28.15 -72.71 31.23
N LEU A 25 -28.32 -71.88 32.27
CA LEU A 25 -28.23 -70.41 32.15
C LEU A 25 -26.81 -69.91 31.83
N LYS A 26 -25.76 -70.62 32.29
CA LYS A 26 -24.36 -70.36 31.91
C LYS A 26 -23.95 -71.01 30.59
N GLY A 27 -24.76 -71.94 30.06
CA GLY A 27 -24.45 -72.82 28.94
C GLY A 27 -24.84 -72.31 27.56
N LYS A 28 -25.45 -71.12 27.42
CA LYS A 28 -25.45 -70.42 26.13
C LYS A 28 -24.06 -69.85 25.88
N LYS A 29 -23.16 -70.70 25.34
CA LYS A 29 -21.96 -70.23 24.64
C LYS A 29 -22.42 -69.07 23.73
N ARG A 30 -21.94 -67.86 24.00
CA ARG A 30 -22.05 -66.75 23.05
C ARG A 30 -21.40 -67.26 21.77
N GLU A 31 -22.20 -67.56 20.75
CA GLU A 31 -21.69 -67.85 19.43
C GLU A 31 -20.74 -66.71 19.06
N HIS A 32 -19.49 -67.06 18.77
CA HIS A 32 -18.48 -66.08 18.42
C HIS A 32 -18.79 -65.65 16.99
N ILE A 33 -19.55 -64.56 16.85
CA ILE A 33 -19.93 -64.02 15.55
C ILE A 33 -18.73 -63.25 14.99
N GLU A 34 -18.26 -63.66 13.82
CA GLU A 34 -17.25 -62.94 13.05
C GLU A 34 -17.97 -61.94 12.14
N VAL A 35 -17.64 -60.66 12.27
CA VAL A 35 -18.23 -59.58 11.46
C VAL A 35 -17.10 -58.86 10.75
N GLU A 36 -17.18 -58.83 9.43
CA GLU A 36 -16.29 -58.06 8.57
C GLU A 36 -17.09 -56.91 7.94
N LEU A 37 -16.70 -55.67 8.23
CA LEU A 37 -17.23 -54.47 7.60
C LEU A 37 -16.06 -53.78 6.90
N ASN A 38 -16.08 -53.78 5.57
CA ASN A 38 -15.03 -53.20 4.73
C ASN A 38 -15.59 -52.06 3.88
N ILE A 39 -14.77 -51.03 3.68
CA ILE A 39 -15.09 -49.87 2.82
C ILE A 39 -14.06 -49.75 1.72
N THR A 40 -14.52 -49.65 0.48
CA THR A 40 -13.66 -49.60 -0.71
C THR A 40 -14.00 -48.38 -1.57
N PRO A 41 -13.01 -47.54 -1.93
CA PRO A 41 -11.63 -47.56 -1.44
C PRO A 41 -11.53 -47.09 0.03
N PRO A 42 -10.50 -47.53 0.81
CA PRO A 42 -10.28 -47.07 2.19
C PRO A 42 -9.68 -45.66 2.28
N ARG A 43 -9.14 -45.16 1.15
CA ARG A 43 -8.70 -43.78 1.01
C ARG A 43 -8.73 -43.34 -0.45
N PHE A 44 -8.98 -42.05 -0.68
CA PHE A 44 -8.85 -41.46 -2.00
C PHE A 44 -8.71 -39.94 -1.97
N SER A 45 -8.21 -39.40 -3.08
CA SER A 45 -8.17 -37.97 -3.36
C SER A 45 -9.25 -37.60 -4.38
N ILE A 46 -9.83 -36.42 -4.23
CA ILE A 46 -10.84 -35.90 -5.15
C ILE A 46 -10.73 -34.37 -5.22
N GLN A 47 -11.06 -33.77 -6.36
CA GLN A 47 -11.22 -32.32 -6.46
C GLN A 47 -12.59 -31.91 -5.92
N GLU A 48 -12.71 -30.69 -5.39
CA GLU A 48 -13.99 -30.09 -5.05
C GLU A 48 -15.01 -30.16 -6.20
N GLY A 49 -16.30 -30.15 -5.85
CA GLY A 49 -17.43 -30.28 -6.77
C GLY A 49 -17.58 -31.66 -7.44
N LYS A 50 -16.54 -32.50 -7.44
CA LYS A 50 -16.59 -33.86 -8.02
C LYS A 50 -17.20 -34.87 -7.05
N SER A 51 -17.48 -36.05 -7.58
CA SER A 51 -18.01 -37.17 -6.79
C SER A 51 -17.28 -38.47 -7.05
N ARG A 52 -17.35 -39.39 -6.09
CA ARG A 52 -16.76 -40.74 -6.18
C ARG A 52 -17.64 -41.77 -5.50
N GLU A 53 -17.77 -42.93 -6.12
CA GLU A 53 -18.45 -44.08 -5.55
C GLU A 53 -17.60 -44.74 -4.45
N ILE A 54 -18.26 -45.10 -3.35
CA ILE A 54 -17.74 -45.86 -2.22
C ILE A 54 -18.64 -47.09 -2.06
N GLU A 55 -18.04 -48.26 -1.89
CA GLU A 55 -18.73 -49.52 -1.64
C GLU A 55 -18.44 -50.03 -0.23
N ILE A 56 -19.48 -50.47 0.47
CA ILE A 56 -19.39 -51.23 1.71
C ILE A 56 -19.64 -52.69 1.41
N GLU A 57 -18.86 -53.56 2.01
CA GLU A 57 -19.12 -54.99 2.10
C GLU A 57 -19.28 -55.38 3.57
N LEU A 58 -20.42 -56.00 3.90
CA LEU A 58 -20.73 -56.52 5.23
C LEU A 58 -20.93 -58.03 5.17
N LYS A 59 -20.07 -58.75 5.88
CA LYS A 59 -20.17 -60.20 6.07
C LYS A 59 -20.33 -60.54 7.55
N VAL A 60 -21.19 -61.52 7.82
CA VAL A 60 -21.37 -62.11 9.15
C VAL A 60 -21.15 -63.60 9.00
N ASN A 61 -20.17 -64.16 9.72
CA ASN A 61 -19.72 -65.54 9.60
C ASN A 61 -19.41 -65.94 8.13
N ASN A 62 -18.69 -65.05 7.43
CA ASN A 62 -18.32 -65.18 6.00
C ASN A 62 -19.49 -65.23 4.99
N MET A 63 -20.71 -64.88 5.41
CA MET A 63 -21.88 -64.79 4.54
C MET A 63 -22.34 -63.34 4.37
N PRO A 64 -22.83 -62.95 3.19
CA PRO A 64 -23.52 -61.67 2.97
C PRO A 64 -24.56 -61.35 4.03
N TYR A 65 -24.57 -60.12 4.55
CA TYR A 65 -25.50 -59.73 5.59
C TYR A 65 -26.22 -58.42 5.24
N VAL A 66 -27.55 -58.44 5.35
CA VAL A 66 -28.44 -57.30 5.11
C VAL A 66 -28.62 -56.52 6.41
N ALA A 67 -28.09 -55.30 6.46
CA ALA A 67 -28.22 -54.41 7.60
C ALA A 67 -28.23 -52.95 7.17
N LYS A 68 -28.81 -52.09 8.01
CA LYS A 68 -28.73 -50.65 7.85
C LYS A 68 -27.35 -50.15 8.29
N ILE A 69 -26.69 -49.40 7.43
CA ILE A 69 -25.42 -48.73 7.71
C ILE A 69 -25.70 -47.29 8.14
N ASN A 70 -25.19 -46.92 9.31
CA ASN A 70 -25.21 -45.55 9.82
C ASN A 70 -23.90 -44.85 9.44
N TRP A 71 -23.97 -43.63 8.91
CA TRP A 71 -22.81 -42.91 8.40
C TRP A 71 -22.51 -41.70 9.28
N SER A 72 -21.22 -41.42 9.52
CA SER A 72 -20.75 -40.12 10.01
C SER A 72 -19.68 -39.57 9.07
N ILE A 73 -19.74 -38.26 8.82
CA ILE A 73 -18.75 -37.54 8.01
C ILE A 73 -18.18 -36.42 8.89
N GLU A 74 -16.86 -36.37 9.02
CA GLU A 74 -16.13 -35.46 9.90
C GLU A 74 -15.08 -34.70 9.08
N SER A 75 -14.95 -33.39 9.28
CA SER A 75 -13.95 -32.51 8.64
C SER A 75 -13.69 -31.29 9.54
N GLY A 76 -12.57 -30.60 9.33
CA GLY A 76 -12.34 -29.25 9.89
C GLY A 76 -13.17 -28.15 9.22
N GLY A 77 -13.64 -28.40 8.00
CA GLY A 77 -14.49 -27.51 7.22
C GLY A 77 -15.75 -28.19 6.68
N ASN A 78 -16.21 -27.78 5.49
CA ASN A 78 -17.41 -28.35 4.86
C ASN A 78 -17.21 -29.85 4.54
N THR A 79 -18.05 -30.73 5.06
CA THR A 79 -17.85 -32.18 4.91
C THR A 79 -18.22 -32.73 3.53
N GLY A 80 -18.95 -31.97 2.71
CA GLY A 80 -19.60 -32.48 1.51
C GLY A 80 -20.83 -33.30 1.87
N LYS A 81 -21.21 -34.28 1.04
CA LYS A 81 -22.38 -35.15 1.34
C LYS A 81 -22.27 -36.55 0.74
N LEU A 82 -22.91 -37.51 1.40
CA LEU A 82 -23.14 -38.85 0.87
C LEU A 82 -24.57 -38.97 0.33
N VAL A 83 -24.71 -39.59 -0.84
CA VAL A 83 -26.01 -39.91 -1.44
C VAL A 83 -26.10 -41.40 -1.71
N PHE A 84 -27.25 -41.99 -1.38
CA PHE A 84 -27.51 -43.43 -1.49
C PHE A 84 -28.68 -43.67 -2.44
N LYS A 85 -28.65 -44.79 -3.18
CA LYS A 85 -29.78 -45.18 -4.05
C LYS A 85 -30.95 -45.80 -3.26
N ASN A 86 -30.65 -46.45 -2.13
CA ASN A 86 -31.60 -47.10 -1.23
C ASN A 86 -31.43 -46.50 0.19
N GLU A 87 -32.30 -46.84 1.15
CA GLU A 87 -32.31 -46.33 2.54
C GLU A 87 -31.07 -46.71 3.42
N SER A 88 -29.89 -46.78 2.81
CA SER A 88 -28.61 -47.17 3.43
C SER A 88 -28.58 -48.61 3.95
N PHE A 89 -29.27 -49.53 3.27
CA PHE A 89 -29.21 -50.96 3.55
C PHE A 89 -28.25 -51.68 2.60
N THR A 90 -27.45 -52.59 3.14
CA THR A 90 -26.74 -53.57 2.31
C THR A 90 -27.74 -54.49 1.60
N GLY A 91 -27.44 -54.85 0.35
CA GLY A 91 -28.24 -55.76 -0.45
C GLY A 91 -28.11 -57.21 0.00
N ILE A 92 -28.82 -58.11 -0.68
CA ILE A 92 -28.74 -59.57 -0.47
C ILE A 92 -27.33 -60.14 -0.68
N ASP A 93 -26.48 -59.41 -1.41
CA ASP A 93 -25.07 -59.67 -1.64
C ASP A 93 -24.15 -59.09 -0.55
N GLY A 94 -24.72 -58.46 0.49
CA GLY A 94 -24.00 -57.86 1.60
C GLY A 94 -23.35 -56.52 1.23
N LYS A 95 -23.70 -55.94 0.08
CA LYS A 95 -23.05 -54.74 -0.44
C LYS A 95 -23.95 -53.51 -0.42
N LEU A 96 -23.36 -52.35 -0.16
CA LEU A 96 -24.03 -51.05 -0.26
C LEU A 96 -23.13 -50.07 -1.02
N LYS A 97 -23.69 -49.43 -2.05
CA LYS A 97 -23.02 -48.36 -2.79
C LYS A 97 -23.52 -46.99 -2.34
N ALA A 98 -22.59 -46.08 -2.11
CA ALA A 98 -22.82 -44.68 -1.81
C ALA A 98 -21.99 -43.80 -2.76
N ILE A 99 -22.50 -42.63 -3.11
CA ILE A 99 -21.73 -41.63 -3.86
C ILE A 99 -21.39 -40.50 -2.90
N TYR A 100 -20.10 -40.30 -2.66
CA TYR A 100 -19.60 -39.13 -1.96
C TYR A 100 -19.47 -37.97 -2.95
N TYR A 101 -20.07 -36.84 -2.61
CA TYR A 101 -19.91 -35.56 -3.30
C TYR A 101 -19.03 -34.68 -2.41
N ALA A 102 -17.89 -34.25 -2.95
CA ALA A 102 -17.03 -33.28 -2.30
C ALA A 102 -17.79 -31.94 -2.10
N PRO A 103 -17.38 -31.11 -1.13
CA PRO A 103 -17.80 -29.71 -1.05
C PRO A 103 -17.69 -29.01 -2.40
N GLN A 104 -18.52 -27.99 -2.64
CA GLN A 104 -18.40 -27.18 -3.86
C GLN A 104 -17.18 -26.26 -3.85
N ASP A 105 -16.63 -26.00 -2.65
CA ASP A 105 -15.58 -25.03 -2.38
C ASP A 105 -14.82 -25.47 -1.12
N VAL A 106 -13.48 -25.35 -1.13
CA VAL A 106 -12.58 -25.64 0.01
C VAL A 106 -11.48 -24.59 0.15
N ASP A 107 -11.45 -23.88 1.28
CA ASP A 107 -10.48 -22.81 1.54
C ASP A 107 -9.06 -23.30 1.93
N GLU A 108 -8.74 -24.58 1.72
CA GLU A 108 -7.46 -25.18 2.09
C GLU A 108 -6.93 -26.12 1.00
N MET A 109 -5.60 -26.14 0.82
CA MET A 109 -4.95 -26.96 -0.22
C MET A 109 -5.24 -28.46 -0.08
N GLU A 110 -5.48 -28.94 1.14
CA GLU A 110 -5.77 -30.34 1.44
C GLU A 110 -6.80 -30.45 2.55
N GLN A 111 -8.08 -30.51 2.19
CA GLN A 111 -9.14 -30.71 3.16
C GLN A 111 -9.34 -32.19 3.48
N LYS A 112 -9.13 -32.55 4.75
CA LYS A 112 -9.25 -33.94 5.22
C LYS A 112 -10.66 -34.24 5.70
N VAL A 113 -11.35 -35.13 4.98
CA VAL A 113 -12.69 -35.62 5.31
C VAL A 113 -12.63 -37.08 5.71
N LYS A 114 -13.18 -37.42 6.86
CA LYS A 114 -13.27 -38.80 7.37
C LYS A 114 -14.71 -39.30 7.28
N ILE A 115 -14.91 -40.37 6.51
CA ILE A 115 -16.19 -41.05 6.37
C ILE A 115 -16.16 -42.32 7.20
N THR A 116 -17.09 -42.48 8.13
CA THR A 116 -17.20 -43.68 8.96
C THR A 116 -18.54 -44.36 8.72
N ALA A 117 -18.51 -45.60 8.23
CA ALA A 117 -19.66 -46.50 8.17
C ALA A 117 -19.74 -47.29 9.46
N LYS A 118 -20.92 -47.34 10.09
CA LYS A 118 -21.16 -48.01 11.39
C LYS A 118 -22.33 -48.97 11.27
N VAL A 119 -22.18 -50.17 11.81
CA VAL A 119 -23.25 -51.16 11.96
C VAL A 119 -23.24 -51.73 13.38
N GLU A 120 -24.41 -51.96 13.95
CA GLU A 120 -24.55 -52.60 15.26
C GLU A 120 -25.12 -54.02 15.07
N ILE A 121 -24.38 -55.02 15.55
CA ILE A 121 -24.77 -56.42 15.48
C ILE A 121 -24.60 -57.01 16.89
N ASN A 122 -25.69 -57.53 17.46
CA ASN A 122 -25.74 -58.10 18.81
C ASN A 122 -25.16 -57.18 19.91
N GLY A 123 -25.47 -55.88 19.85
CA GLY A 123 -25.03 -54.89 20.83
C GLY A 123 -23.56 -54.48 20.73
N LYS A 124 -22.85 -54.92 19.69
CA LYS A 124 -21.47 -54.50 19.37
C LYS A 124 -21.45 -53.69 18.09
N VAL A 125 -20.74 -52.56 18.12
CA VAL A 125 -20.60 -51.65 16.98
C VAL A 125 -19.33 -52.00 16.20
N TYR A 126 -19.47 -52.09 14.89
CA TYR A 126 -18.38 -52.31 13.94
C TYR A 126 -18.29 -51.11 13.00
N ASN A 127 -17.07 -50.67 12.70
CA ASN A 127 -16.81 -49.47 11.93
C ASN A 127 -15.86 -49.75 10.76
N ALA A 128 -16.13 -49.13 9.62
CA ALA A 128 -15.19 -49.02 8.51
C ALA A 128 -14.96 -47.54 8.19
N ILE A 129 -13.71 -47.17 7.92
CA ILE A 129 -13.30 -45.78 7.73
C ILE A 129 -12.74 -45.59 6.33
N CYS A 130 -13.24 -44.59 5.62
CA CYS A 130 -12.65 -44.08 4.39
C CYS A 130 -12.13 -42.65 4.65
N ASN A 131 -10.85 -42.43 4.39
CA ASN A 131 -10.24 -41.11 4.47
C ASN A 131 -10.20 -40.45 3.08
N VAL A 132 -10.80 -39.29 2.95
CA VAL A 132 -10.86 -38.52 1.70
C VAL A 132 -10.03 -37.25 1.86
N THR A 133 -9.19 -36.96 0.88
CA THR A 133 -8.55 -35.63 0.75
C THR A 133 -9.20 -34.89 -0.40
N VAL A 134 -9.83 -33.77 -0.10
CA VAL A 134 -10.43 -32.87 -1.08
C VAL A 134 -9.41 -31.77 -1.42
N TYR A 135 -9.18 -31.54 -2.72
CA TYR A 135 -8.31 -30.49 -3.23
C TYR A 135 -9.14 -29.40 -3.91
N PRO A 136 -8.77 -28.12 -3.78
CA PRO A 136 -9.47 -27.02 -4.45
C PRO A 136 -9.32 -27.10 -5.97
N HIS A 137 -10.24 -26.48 -6.71
CA HIS A 137 -10.12 -26.27 -8.14
C HIS A 137 -9.46 -24.92 -8.42
N LEU A 138 -8.13 -24.94 -8.51
CA LEU A 138 -7.35 -23.74 -8.77
C LEU A 138 -7.39 -23.37 -10.26
N TYR A 139 -7.86 -22.16 -10.53
CA TYR A 139 -7.77 -21.58 -11.87
C TYR A 139 -6.38 -21.02 -12.11
N GLN A 140 -5.80 -21.39 -13.25
CA GLN A 140 -4.51 -20.90 -13.68
C GLN A 140 -4.56 -19.39 -13.89
N THR A 141 -3.55 -18.69 -13.39
CA THR A 141 -3.38 -17.25 -13.60
C THR A 141 -2.08 -16.93 -14.31
N LEU A 142 -2.08 -15.79 -14.99
CA LEU A 142 -0.92 -15.25 -15.70
C LEU A 142 -0.84 -13.75 -15.41
N ILE A 143 0.36 -13.27 -15.13
CA ILE A 143 0.66 -11.84 -15.03
C ILE A 143 1.73 -11.50 -16.06
N GLU A 144 1.47 -10.46 -16.85
CA GLU A 144 2.43 -9.88 -17.77
C GLU A 144 2.81 -8.50 -17.26
N ILE A 145 4.09 -8.16 -17.33
CA ILE A 145 4.54 -6.84 -16.92
C ILE A 145 5.37 -6.15 -17.99
N ASP A 146 5.22 -4.83 -18.03
CA ASP A 146 5.90 -3.94 -18.96
C ASP A 146 6.30 -2.64 -18.26
N ALA A 147 7.31 -1.97 -18.78
CA ALA A 147 7.81 -0.69 -18.27
C ALA A 147 7.84 0.33 -19.40
N LYS A 148 7.40 1.56 -19.12
CA LYS A 148 7.41 2.66 -20.11
C LYS A 148 8.83 2.94 -20.63
N LYS A 149 9.85 2.77 -19.78
CA LYS A 149 11.27 2.95 -20.12
C LYS A 149 12.09 1.71 -19.73
N GLN A 150 13.00 1.31 -20.61
CA GLN A 150 14.04 0.30 -20.33
C GLN A 150 15.30 0.91 -19.68
N LYS A 151 15.43 2.23 -19.80
CA LYS A 151 16.48 3.04 -19.19
C LYS A 151 15.88 4.37 -18.73
N MET A 152 16.15 4.77 -17.51
CA MET A 152 15.76 6.05 -16.93
C MET A 152 16.99 6.77 -16.36
N ILE A 153 16.94 8.09 -16.29
CA ILE A 153 17.88 8.88 -15.48
C ILE A 153 17.36 8.83 -14.03
N ALA A 154 18.25 8.78 -13.04
CA ALA A 154 17.86 8.96 -11.65
C ALA A 154 17.04 10.25 -11.52
N GLY A 155 15.96 10.21 -10.74
CA GLY A 155 15.03 11.33 -10.61
C GLY A 155 13.86 11.34 -11.58
N GLU A 156 13.95 10.61 -12.70
CA GLU A 156 12.75 10.36 -13.50
C GLU A 156 11.82 9.38 -12.76
N THR A 157 10.53 9.41 -13.11
CA THR A 157 9.62 8.30 -12.78
C THR A 157 9.48 7.34 -13.95
N ASN A 158 9.64 6.04 -13.70
CA ASN A 158 9.29 5.00 -14.65
C ASN A 158 7.92 4.41 -14.29
N MET A 159 6.97 4.49 -15.22
CA MET A 159 5.64 3.88 -15.03
C MET A 159 5.68 2.42 -15.48
N LEU A 160 5.44 1.52 -14.53
CA LEU A 160 5.26 0.10 -14.80
C LEU A 160 3.77 -0.23 -14.91
N GLN A 161 3.49 -1.26 -15.70
CA GLN A 161 2.14 -1.77 -15.90
C GLN A 161 2.15 -3.29 -15.77
N ALA A 162 1.17 -3.84 -15.04
CA ALA A 162 0.86 -5.27 -15.06
C ALA A 162 -0.50 -5.53 -15.70
N ARG A 163 -0.62 -6.65 -16.41
CA ARG A 163 -1.87 -7.22 -16.91
C ARG A 163 -2.08 -8.58 -16.28
N LEU A 164 -3.19 -8.76 -15.56
CA LEU A 164 -3.51 -9.99 -14.84
C LEU A 164 -4.66 -10.73 -15.52
N PHE A 165 -4.46 -12.02 -15.75
CA PHE A 165 -5.40 -12.89 -16.43
C PHE A 165 -5.68 -14.17 -15.65
N VAL A 166 -6.87 -14.73 -15.87
CA VAL A 166 -7.27 -16.08 -15.45
C VAL A 166 -7.69 -16.90 -16.67
N PHE A 167 -7.41 -18.19 -16.65
CA PHE A 167 -7.89 -19.11 -17.67
C PHE A 167 -9.21 -19.78 -17.26
N ILE A 168 -10.34 -19.34 -17.86
CA ILE A 168 -11.67 -19.98 -17.73
C ILE A 168 -12.16 -20.27 -19.15
N ASP A 169 -11.82 -21.44 -19.67
CA ASP A 169 -11.94 -21.85 -21.09
C ASP A 169 -11.11 -21.01 -22.09
N ARG A 170 -10.82 -19.75 -21.75
CA ARG A 170 -9.97 -18.77 -22.43
C ARG A 170 -9.36 -17.82 -21.40
N TRP A 171 -8.34 -17.07 -21.80
CA TRP A 171 -7.77 -16.01 -20.96
C TRP A 171 -8.74 -14.83 -20.84
N LEU A 172 -9.08 -14.49 -19.59
CA LEU A 172 -9.95 -13.38 -19.22
C LEU A 172 -9.21 -12.45 -18.26
N PRO A 173 -9.42 -11.12 -18.36
CA PRO A 173 -8.83 -10.18 -17.43
C PRO A 173 -9.39 -10.37 -16.01
N LEU A 174 -8.52 -10.31 -15.01
CA LEU A 174 -8.91 -10.36 -13.60
C LEU A 174 -9.06 -8.96 -13.02
N THR A 175 -10.30 -8.59 -12.70
CA THR A 175 -10.66 -7.24 -12.25
C THR A 175 -10.62 -7.09 -10.73
N ASN A 176 -10.22 -5.91 -10.24
CA ASN A 176 -10.20 -5.57 -8.82
C ASN A 176 -9.39 -6.57 -7.97
N LYS A 177 -8.28 -7.06 -8.51
CA LYS A 177 -7.35 -7.94 -7.81
C LYS A 177 -6.09 -7.17 -7.43
N THR A 178 -5.56 -7.50 -6.26
CA THR A 178 -4.37 -6.87 -5.70
C THR A 178 -3.12 -7.49 -6.31
N VAL A 179 -2.23 -6.65 -6.84
CA VAL A 179 -0.88 -7.03 -7.30
C VAL A 179 0.12 -6.42 -6.34
N LYS A 180 0.99 -7.27 -5.78
CA LYS A 180 2.13 -6.83 -4.96
C LYS A 180 3.33 -6.61 -5.87
N TRP A 181 4.01 -5.49 -5.68
CA TRP A 181 5.20 -5.11 -6.43
C TRP A 181 6.40 -5.08 -5.49
N LYS A 182 7.51 -5.66 -5.94
CA LYS A 182 8.81 -5.53 -5.29
C LYS A 182 9.83 -5.00 -6.28
N PHE A 183 10.53 -3.95 -5.89
CA PHE A 183 11.62 -3.37 -6.67
C PHE A 183 12.92 -3.60 -5.93
N TYR A 184 13.81 -4.37 -6.53
CA TYR A 184 15.14 -4.63 -6.00
C TYR A 184 16.11 -3.63 -6.64
N VAL A 185 16.66 -2.75 -5.81
CA VAL A 185 17.55 -1.66 -6.23
C VAL A 185 18.77 -1.68 -5.32
N ASN A 186 19.94 -2.06 -5.85
CA ASN A 186 21.13 -2.34 -5.03
C ASN A 186 20.81 -3.34 -3.89
N ASN A 187 21.01 -2.94 -2.64
CA ASN A 187 20.70 -3.75 -1.44
C ASN A 187 19.37 -3.37 -0.79
N LYS A 188 18.55 -2.52 -1.45
CA LYS A 188 17.25 -2.08 -0.94
C LYS A 188 16.13 -2.78 -1.70
N THR A 189 15.03 -3.06 -0.98
CA THR A 189 13.78 -3.55 -1.56
C THR A 189 12.70 -2.52 -1.27
N ILE A 190 12.03 -2.04 -2.31
CA ILE A 190 10.88 -1.16 -2.21
C ILE A 190 9.63 -1.99 -2.50
N GLU A 191 8.67 -2.00 -1.58
CA GLU A 191 7.42 -2.74 -1.74
C GLU A 191 6.26 -1.78 -2.00
N LYS A 192 5.47 -2.05 -3.03
CA LYS A 192 4.26 -1.29 -3.37
C LYS A 192 3.11 -2.24 -3.67
N VAL A 193 1.89 -1.73 -3.65
CA VAL A 193 0.69 -2.51 -3.96
C VAL A 193 -0.21 -1.71 -4.90
N SER A 194 -0.81 -2.38 -5.86
CA SER A 194 -1.78 -1.77 -6.76
C SER A 194 -2.96 -2.71 -7.03
N LYS A 195 -4.07 -2.18 -7.55
CA LYS A 195 -5.26 -2.96 -7.92
C LYS A 195 -5.52 -2.91 -9.42
N THR A 196 -6.00 -4.03 -9.97
CA THR A 196 -6.37 -4.11 -11.38
C THR A 196 -7.72 -3.45 -11.66
N ASP A 197 -7.82 -2.79 -12.81
CA ASP A 197 -9.06 -2.18 -13.32
C ASP A 197 -9.99 -3.22 -13.98
N SER A 198 -11.02 -2.76 -14.69
CA SER A 198 -11.97 -3.61 -15.41
C SER A 198 -11.36 -4.38 -16.59
N LEU A 199 -10.16 -3.99 -17.04
CA LEU A 199 -9.39 -4.64 -18.10
C LEU A 199 -8.28 -5.54 -17.53
N GLY A 200 -8.22 -5.71 -16.21
CA GLY A 200 -7.17 -6.48 -15.56
C GLY A 200 -5.82 -5.76 -15.56
N ILE A 201 -5.81 -4.45 -15.79
CA ILE A 201 -4.60 -3.63 -15.88
C ILE A 201 -4.38 -2.89 -14.58
N THR A 202 -3.13 -2.82 -14.13
CA THR A 202 -2.73 -1.94 -13.03
C THR A 202 -1.43 -1.23 -13.37
N LYS A 203 -1.26 -0.01 -12.88
CA LYS A 203 -0.06 0.81 -13.09
C LYS A 203 0.53 1.22 -11.76
N ILE A 204 1.85 1.27 -11.70
CA ILE A 204 2.58 1.71 -10.50
C ILE A 204 3.77 2.61 -10.90
N PRO A 205 3.97 3.74 -10.23
CA PRO A 205 5.16 4.55 -10.42
C PRO A 205 6.35 3.95 -9.66
N PHE A 206 7.50 3.93 -10.31
CA PHE A 206 8.79 3.70 -9.68
C PHE A 206 9.63 4.98 -9.80
N PHE A 207 10.05 5.51 -8.65
CA PHE A 207 10.90 6.68 -8.52
C PHE A 207 12.16 6.29 -7.74
N PHE A 208 13.30 6.78 -8.21
CA PHE A 208 14.59 6.60 -7.54
C PHE A 208 15.50 7.74 -7.98
N SER A 209 15.89 8.59 -7.04
CA SER A 209 16.84 9.69 -7.25
C SER A 209 18.25 9.34 -6.76
N ASN A 210 19.21 10.22 -7.04
CA ASN A 210 20.51 10.22 -6.38
C ASN A 210 21.35 8.93 -6.58
N ALA A 211 21.29 8.38 -7.80
CA ALA A 211 22.12 7.24 -8.19
C ALA A 211 23.56 7.69 -8.49
N LYS A 212 24.52 7.21 -7.70
CA LYS A 212 25.96 7.52 -7.88
C LYS A 212 26.63 6.78 -9.03
N GLU A 213 26.03 5.67 -9.46
CA GLU A 213 26.50 4.83 -10.55
C GLU A 213 25.32 4.22 -11.30
N ASN A 214 25.57 3.50 -12.40
CA ASN A 214 24.51 2.81 -13.12
C ASN A 214 23.96 1.67 -12.27
N ILE A 215 22.64 1.62 -12.10
CA ILE A 215 21.96 0.62 -11.27
C ILE A 215 21.01 -0.19 -12.15
N SER A 216 21.01 -1.51 -11.99
CA SER A 216 19.96 -2.37 -12.54
C SER A 216 18.85 -2.55 -11.51
N VAL A 217 17.62 -2.30 -11.91
CA VAL A 217 16.43 -2.55 -11.10
C VAL A 217 15.77 -3.83 -11.59
N VAL A 218 15.40 -4.71 -10.66
CA VAL A 218 14.50 -5.83 -10.95
C VAL A 218 13.15 -5.52 -10.33
N ALA A 219 12.12 -5.42 -11.16
CA ALA A 219 10.75 -5.28 -10.71
C ALA A 219 10.04 -6.63 -10.80
N GLU A 220 9.46 -7.07 -9.69
CA GLU A 220 8.67 -8.29 -9.57
C GLU A 220 7.23 -7.89 -9.26
N ALA A 221 6.28 -8.43 -10.04
CA ALA A 221 4.86 -8.32 -9.77
C ALA A 221 4.28 -9.69 -9.44
N THR A 222 3.55 -9.77 -8.32
CA THR A 222 3.02 -11.02 -7.80
C THR A 222 1.53 -10.89 -7.49
N PHE A 223 0.75 -11.81 -8.06
CA PHE A 223 -0.61 -12.09 -7.65
C PHE A 223 -0.60 -13.35 -6.79
N GLU A 224 -0.94 -13.21 -5.52
CA GLU A 224 -0.89 -14.33 -4.57
C GLU A 224 -2.00 -15.34 -4.84
N ARG A 225 -1.71 -16.60 -4.49
CA ARG A 225 -2.72 -17.65 -4.43
C ARG A 225 -3.85 -17.21 -3.50
N ASN A 226 -5.07 -17.47 -3.93
CA ASN A 226 -6.27 -17.23 -3.14
C ASN A 226 -7.12 -18.49 -3.12
N LEU A 227 -7.40 -18.99 -1.93
CA LEU A 227 -8.28 -20.12 -1.64
C LEU A 227 -9.53 -19.61 -0.90
N SER A 228 -10.12 -18.51 -1.38
CA SER A 228 -11.24 -17.89 -0.66
C SER A 228 -12.18 -17.18 -1.61
N GLY A 229 -13.47 -17.31 -1.32
CA GLY A 229 -14.54 -16.82 -2.20
C GLY A 229 -14.93 -17.87 -3.24
N GLU A 230 -15.72 -17.49 -4.23
CA GLU A 230 -16.33 -18.46 -5.15
C GLU A 230 -15.36 -19.09 -6.17
N ILE A 231 -14.17 -18.51 -6.34
CA ILE A 231 -13.18 -18.94 -7.33
C ILE A 231 -11.79 -18.88 -6.71
N ASP A 232 -11.12 -20.03 -6.73
CA ASP A 232 -9.75 -20.16 -6.28
C ASP A 232 -8.75 -19.95 -7.41
N PHE A 233 -7.63 -19.32 -7.09
CA PHE A 233 -6.60 -18.98 -8.08
C PHE A 233 -5.23 -19.50 -7.65
N ASP A 234 -4.47 -20.05 -8.59
CA ASP A 234 -3.12 -20.57 -8.33
C ASP A 234 -2.13 -19.52 -7.81
N GLY A 235 -2.36 -18.26 -8.17
CA GLY A 235 -1.38 -17.18 -8.10
C GLY A 235 -0.39 -17.23 -9.27
N CYS A 236 0.33 -16.13 -9.49
CA CYS A 236 1.38 -16.03 -10.50
C CYS A 236 2.33 -14.87 -10.19
N SER A 237 3.52 -14.89 -10.78
CA SER A 237 4.45 -13.77 -10.73
C SER A 237 5.20 -13.60 -12.05
N ALA A 238 5.65 -12.38 -12.30
CA ALA A 238 6.52 -12.05 -13.42
C ALA A 238 7.56 -11.02 -12.99
N ASN A 239 8.70 -10.99 -13.68
CA ASN A 239 9.74 -10.02 -13.45
C ASN A 239 10.21 -9.35 -14.75
N LEU A 240 10.72 -8.13 -14.60
CA LEU A 240 11.32 -7.33 -15.66
C LEU A 240 12.50 -6.58 -15.06
N SER A 241 13.40 -6.14 -15.92
CA SER A 241 14.54 -5.33 -15.49
C SER A 241 14.68 -4.09 -16.36
N PHE A 242 15.08 -2.99 -15.74
CA PHE A 242 15.43 -1.74 -16.40
C PHE A 242 16.62 -1.11 -15.69
N ASN A 243 17.28 -0.16 -16.36
CA ASN A 243 18.48 0.47 -15.83
C ASN A 243 18.22 1.92 -15.42
N ILE A 244 18.82 2.33 -14.31
CA ILE A 244 18.95 3.72 -13.88
C ILE A 244 20.37 4.16 -14.21
N VAL A 245 20.53 5.35 -14.78
CA VAL A 245 21.82 6.01 -14.89
C VAL A 245 21.89 7.23 -13.99
N PRO A 246 23.07 7.59 -13.47
CA PRO A 246 23.24 8.81 -12.70
C PRO A 246 22.75 10.03 -13.45
N GLU A 247 22.08 10.91 -12.72
CA GLU A 247 21.75 12.25 -13.17
C GLU A 247 23.03 13.08 -13.34
N LYS A 248 22.98 14.07 -14.23
CA LYS A 248 24.06 15.03 -14.44
C LYS A 248 23.49 16.45 -14.52
N PRO A 249 24.27 17.45 -14.09
CA PRO A 249 23.86 18.84 -14.23
C PRO A 249 23.38 19.17 -15.64
N GLY A 250 22.14 19.67 -15.73
CA GLY A 250 21.48 20.07 -16.97
C GLY A 250 20.69 18.97 -17.69
N ASP A 251 20.57 17.77 -17.10
CA ASP A 251 19.59 16.75 -17.50
C ASP A 251 18.17 17.24 -17.21
N PHE A 252 17.94 17.84 -16.04
CA PHE A 252 16.68 18.50 -15.67
C PHE A 252 16.85 20.02 -15.55
N PRO A 253 15.87 20.83 -16.01
CA PRO A 253 15.91 22.26 -15.80
C PRO A 253 15.44 22.60 -14.37
N VAL A 254 16.18 23.47 -13.71
CA VAL A 254 15.90 23.95 -12.35
C VAL A 254 14.89 25.09 -12.39
N VAL A 255 13.81 24.94 -11.63
CA VAL A 255 12.75 25.94 -11.45
C VAL A 255 12.96 26.66 -10.11
N LEU A 256 13.03 27.99 -10.17
CA LEU A 256 13.19 28.85 -8.99
C LEU A 256 11.84 29.50 -8.63
N ILE A 257 11.32 29.19 -7.44
CA ILE A 257 10.01 29.68 -6.95
C ILE A 257 10.23 30.61 -5.75
N HIS A 258 9.85 31.88 -5.91
CA HIS A 258 10.03 32.91 -4.89
C HIS A 258 9.02 32.83 -3.74
N GLY A 259 9.33 33.50 -2.64
CA GLY A 259 8.44 33.66 -1.49
C GLY A 259 7.34 34.70 -1.68
N TRP A 260 6.62 34.94 -0.59
CA TRP A 260 5.56 35.95 -0.51
C TRP A 260 6.07 37.34 -0.91
N GLY A 261 5.38 38.01 -1.84
CA GLY A 261 5.77 39.33 -2.34
C GLY A 261 7.09 39.37 -3.12
N GLY A 262 7.65 38.22 -3.48
CA GLY A 262 8.95 38.14 -4.15
C GLY A 262 9.00 39.01 -5.40
N ASN A 263 7.94 39.05 -6.21
CA ASN A 263 7.90 39.74 -7.50
C ASN A 263 7.65 41.26 -7.47
N ILE A 264 7.54 41.85 -6.28
CA ILE A 264 7.15 43.26 -6.10
C ILE A 264 8.16 44.24 -6.73
N ALA A 265 9.43 43.85 -6.84
CA ALA A 265 10.44 44.64 -7.55
C ALA A 265 11.54 43.75 -8.15
N ASP A 266 11.93 44.04 -9.40
CA ASP A 266 13.06 43.38 -10.08
C ASP A 266 14.35 43.45 -9.25
N ALA A 267 14.56 44.52 -8.48
CA ALA A 267 15.74 44.67 -7.62
C ALA A 267 15.75 43.67 -6.45
N LEU A 268 14.59 43.41 -5.83
CA LEU A 268 14.46 42.46 -4.73
C LEU A 268 14.63 41.02 -5.24
N LEU A 269 14.03 40.72 -6.40
CA LEU A 269 14.17 39.41 -7.06
C LEU A 269 15.59 39.10 -7.51
N ASN A 270 16.25 40.07 -8.15
CA ASN A 270 17.65 39.94 -8.51
C ASN A 270 18.51 39.76 -7.24
N PHE A 271 18.24 40.49 -6.16
CA PHE A 271 18.99 40.29 -4.91
C PHE A 271 18.84 38.86 -4.36
N THR A 272 17.64 38.29 -4.41
CA THR A 272 17.34 36.95 -3.87
C THR A 272 17.93 35.80 -4.69
N TRP A 273 17.85 35.85 -6.03
CA TRP A 273 18.13 34.67 -6.87
C TRP A 273 19.41 34.75 -7.69
N TRP A 274 20.00 35.93 -7.83
CA TRP A 274 21.10 36.15 -8.77
C TRP A 274 22.35 35.33 -8.46
N ASN A 275 22.74 35.29 -7.18
CA ASN A 275 23.95 34.59 -6.78
C ASN A 275 23.80 33.07 -6.92
N LEU A 276 22.66 32.51 -6.51
CA LEU A 276 22.37 31.10 -6.70
C LEU A 276 22.36 30.73 -8.18
N THR A 277 21.65 31.50 -9.01
CA THR A 277 21.54 31.21 -10.44
C THR A 277 22.90 31.20 -11.13
N LYS A 278 23.77 32.17 -10.81
CA LYS A 278 25.16 32.17 -11.32
C LYS A 278 25.93 30.91 -10.93
N LYS A 279 25.77 30.44 -9.69
CA LYS A 279 26.44 29.23 -9.22
C LYS A 279 25.86 27.97 -9.89
N LEU A 280 24.55 27.88 -10.07
CA LEU A 280 23.91 26.78 -10.80
C LEU A 280 24.45 26.70 -12.23
N ILE A 281 24.42 27.81 -12.97
CA ILE A 281 24.95 27.85 -14.36
C ILE A 281 26.45 27.50 -14.39
N ALA A 282 27.24 28.01 -13.43
CA ALA A 282 28.67 27.70 -13.34
C ALA A 282 28.96 26.23 -13.07
N ASN A 283 28.01 25.48 -12.48
CA ASN A 283 28.11 24.04 -12.24
C ASN A 283 27.41 23.20 -13.32
N GLY A 284 26.96 23.81 -14.42
CA GLY A 284 26.42 23.10 -15.59
C GLY A 284 24.91 22.90 -15.59
N PHE A 285 24.20 23.39 -14.58
CA PHE A 285 22.73 23.35 -14.54
C PHE A 285 22.11 24.31 -15.56
N LYS A 286 20.89 23.96 -15.99
CA LYS A 286 20.03 24.85 -16.76
C LYS A 286 18.93 25.38 -15.85
N VAL A 287 18.85 26.68 -15.66
CA VAL A 287 17.70 27.30 -14.98
C VAL A 287 16.61 27.56 -16.02
N LEU A 288 15.36 27.25 -15.70
CA LEU A 288 14.25 27.38 -16.64
C LEU A 288 13.93 28.86 -16.92
N ASP A 289 14.04 29.28 -18.18
CA ASP A 289 13.67 30.63 -18.61
C ASP A 289 12.13 30.76 -18.76
N PHE A 290 11.50 31.70 -18.05
CA PHE A 290 10.09 32.06 -18.19
C PHE A 290 9.81 33.12 -19.28
N ASP A 291 10.85 33.80 -19.78
CA ASP A 291 10.88 34.76 -20.88
C ASP A 291 12.10 34.47 -21.77
N ILE A 292 11.90 33.64 -22.80
CA ILE A 292 12.96 33.22 -23.72
C ILE A 292 13.62 34.39 -24.50
N THR A 293 13.06 35.60 -24.45
CA THR A 293 13.67 36.79 -25.09
C THR A 293 14.75 37.44 -24.23
N LYS A 294 14.90 37.04 -22.97
CA LYS A 294 15.91 37.54 -22.02
C LYS A 294 16.69 36.41 -21.34
N PRO A 295 17.26 35.45 -22.08
CA PRO A 295 17.83 34.22 -21.53
C PRO A 295 18.83 34.52 -20.39
N GLY A 296 18.72 33.81 -19.26
CA GLY A 296 19.60 34.03 -18.11
C GLY A 296 18.91 33.89 -16.76
N ILE A 297 19.08 34.88 -15.88
CA ILE A 297 18.56 34.81 -14.51
C ILE A 297 17.08 35.07 -14.55
N GLN A 298 16.30 33.99 -14.49
CA GLN A 298 14.86 34.04 -14.55
C GLN A 298 14.26 33.22 -13.42
N TRP A 299 13.25 33.81 -12.82
CA TRP A 299 12.49 33.25 -11.72
C TRP A 299 11.03 33.34 -12.10
N LEU A 300 10.22 32.41 -11.59
CA LEU A 300 8.81 32.41 -11.90
C LEU A 300 8.15 33.62 -11.23
N SER A 301 7.75 34.62 -12.00
CA SER A 301 6.93 35.73 -11.50
C SER A 301 5.45 35.33 -11.52
N TYR A 302 4.83 35.34 -10.36
CA TYR A 302 3.40 35.12 -10.18
C TYR A 302 2.84 36.14 -9.19
N GLU A 303 1.61 36.59 -9.45
CA GLU A 303 0.94 37.57 -8.61
C GLU A 303 -0.52 37.12 -8.45
N PRO A 304 -1.08 37.14 -7.22
CA PRO A 304 -2.51 36.93 -7.05
C PRO A 304 -3.29 38.09 -7.71
N GLY A 305 -4.48 37.77 -8.19
CA GLY A 305 -5.39 38.74 -8.80
C GLY A 305 -5.83 39.82 -7.81
N TRP A 306 -6.22 40.98 -8.34
CA TRP A 306 -6.70 42.08 -7.53
C TRP A 306 -8.10 41.78 -6.97
N PHE A 307 -8.31 42.00 -5.67
CA PHE A 307 -9.59 41.91 -4.96
C PHE A 307 -10.19 40.50 -4.75
N GLU A 308 -9.46 39.44 -5.07
CA GLU A 308 -9.89 38.05 -4.83
C GLU A 308 -9.07 37.43 -3.68
N GLU A 309 -9.73 36.59 -2.85
CA GLU A 309 -9.07 35.82 -1.81
C GLU A 309 -8.37 34.59 -2.43
N HIS A 310 -7.21 34.82 -3.05
CA HIS A 310 -6.41 33.74 -3.64
C HIS A 310 -5.56 33.05 -2.59
N HIS A 311 -5.94 31.84 -2.23
CA HIS A 311 -5.18 30.98 -1.32
C HIS A 311 -4.00 30.31 -2.04
N ILE A 312 -3.05 29.75 -1.29
CA ILE A 312 -1.86 29.06 -1.83
C ILE A 312 -2.20 28.01 -2.91
N PRO A 313 -3.26 27.16 -2.78
CA PRO A 313 -3.66 26.21 -3.82
C PRO A 313 -3.91 26.85 -5.18
N TRP A 314 -4.67 27.95 -5.22
CA TRP A 314 -4.97 28.67 -6.46
C TRP A 314 -3.69 29.21 -7.12
N ILE A 315 -2.76 29.72 -6.31
CA ILE A 315 -1.47 30.21 -6.81
C ILE A 315 -0.65 29.06 -7.40
N ALA A 316 -0.68 27.87 -6.76
CA ALA A 316 -0.01 26.68 -7.26
C ALA A 316 -0.49 26.26 -8.66
N ALA A 317 -1.77 26.43 -8.97
CA ALA A 317 -2.31 26.22 -10.31
C ALA A 317 -1.67 27.16 -11.35
N ARG A 318 -1.59 28.46 -11.04
CA ARG A 318 -0.96 29.45 -11.94
C ARG A 318 0.54 29.20 -12.11
N VAL A 319 1.20 28.70 -11.07
CA VAL A 319 2.60 28.26 -11.12
C VAL A 319 2.75 27.05 -12.06
N CYS A 320 1.87 26.05 -11.98
CA CYS A 320 1.87 24.91 -12.91
C CYS A 320 1.79 25.36 -14.38
N GLU A 321 0.83 26.24 -14.70
CA GLU A 321 0.66 26.77 -16.06
C GLU A 321 1.92 27.50 -16.55
N LYS A 322 2.54 28.31 -15.69
CA LYS A 322 3.78 29.04 -16.04
C LYS A 322 4.94 28.10 -16.29
N ILE A 323 5.11 27.06 -15.47
CA ILE A 323 6.14 26.03 -15.66
C ILE A 323 5.93 25.31 -16.99
N GLN A 324 4.71 24.84 -17.27
CA GLN A 324 4.41 24.13 -18.53
C GLN A 324 4.67 24.99 -19.76
N ASN A 325 4.22 26.24 -19.74
CA ASN A 325 4.48 27.18 -20.82
C ASN A 325 5.97 27.44 -21.00
N ALA A 326 6.71 27.63 -19.91
CA ALA A 326 8.17 27.84 -19.96
C ALA A 326 8.90 26.61 -20.50
N LEU A 327 8.52 25.39 -20.11
CA LEU A 327 9.08 24.16 -20.67
C LEU A 327 8.93 24.12 -22.20
N ILE A 328 7.74 24.39 -22.71
CA ILE A 328 7.47 24.42 -24.16
C ILE A 328 8.30 25.50 -24.85
N LEU A 329 8.34 26.71 -24.29
CA LEU A 329 9.11 27.84 -24.86
C LEU A 329 10.62 27.54 -24.93
N ASN A 330 11.14 26.77 -23.98
CA ASN A 330 12.53 26.33 -23.95
C ASN A 330 12.80 25.05 -24.77
N GLY A 331 11.78 24.52 -25.47
CA GLY A 331 11.91 23.33 -26.32
C GLY A 331 11.88 22.00 -25.57
N TYR A 332 11.49 21.98 -24.30
CA TYR A 332 11.25 20.77 -23.53
C TYR A 332 9.85 20.20 -23.82
N PRO A 333 9.65 18.88 -23.67
CA PRO A 333 8.31 18.31 -23.66
C PRO A 333 7.53 18.81 -22.43
N PRO A 334 6.19 18.96 -22.50
CA PRO A 334 5.38 19.42 -21.35
C PRO A 334 5.50 18.53 -20.10
N ASN A 335 5.88 17.26 -20.31
CA ASN A 335 6.05 16.26 -19.26
C ASN A 335 7.52 16.07 -18.82
N GLN A 336 8.39 17.03 -19.11
CA GLN A 336 9.81 17.04 -18.70
C GLN A 336 9.92 16.95 -17.17
N THR A 337 10.89 16.16 -16.70
CA THR A 337 11.30 16.14 -15.28
C THR A 337 12.08 17.41 -14.96
N ILE A 338 11.80 18.02 -13.81
CA ILE A 338 12.35 19.29 -13.34
C ILE A 338 12.82 19.16 -11.90
N ASP A 339 13.74 20.04 -11.52
CA ASP A 339 14.12 20.26 -10.12
C ASP A 339 13.50 21.56 -9.64
N ILE A 340 13.14 21.64 -8.36
CA ILE A 340 12.54 22.83 -7.78
C ILE A 340 13.37 23.31 -6.60
N VAL A 341 13.81 24.57 -6.66
CA VAL A 341 14.34 25.30 -5.51
C VAL A 341 13.37 26.40 -5.15
N ALA A 342 12.84 26.35 -3.94
CA ALA A 342 11.78 27.24 -3.51
C ALA A 342 12.10 27.91 -2.17
N HIS A 343 11.73 29.19 -2.04
CA HIS A 343 11.99 29.98 -0.84
C HIS A 343 10.68 30.41 -0.17
N SER A 344 10.63 30.32 1.16
CA SER A 344 9.53 30.83 1.97
C SER A 344 8.18 30.24 1.52
N MET A 345 7.14 31.08 1.32
CA MET A 345 5.85 30.65 0.78
C MET A 345 5.95 29.87 -0.55
N GLY A 346 6.98 30.12 -1.36
CA GLY A 346 7.23 29.38 -2.60
C GLY A 346 7.40 27.89 -2.36
N GLY A 347 7.97 27.49 -1.21
CA GLY A 347 8.10 26.10 -0.82
C GLY A 347 6.76 25.43 -0.54
N LEU A 348 5.79 26.15 0.06
CA LEU A 348 4.43 25.64 0.25
C LEU A 348 3.71 25.44 -1.08
N ILE A 349 3.91 26.35 -2.04
CA ILE A 349 3.37 26.21 -3.39
C ILE A 349 3.96 24.96 -4.06
N ALA A 350 5.29 24.82 -4.06
CA ALA A 350 5.97 23.68 -4.67
C ALA A 350 5.55 22.35 -4.04
N ARG A 351 5.43 22.33 -2.71
CA ARG A 351 4.94 21.19 -1.95
C ARG A 351 3.50 20.82 -2.33
N PHE A 352 2.61 21.81 -2.44
CA PHE A 352 1.23 21.60 -2.89
C PHE A 352 1.18 20.96 -4.29
N ILE A 353 2.01 21.43 -5.22
CA ILE A 353 2.11 20.86 -6.57
C ILE A 353 2.55 19.38 -6.52
N ALA A 354 3.56 19.07 -5.72
CA ALA A 354 4.08 17.71 -5.58
C ALA A 354 3.06 16.74 -4.93
N GLU A 355 2.29 17.19 -3.95
CA GLU A 355 1.44 16.33 -3.13
C GLU A 355 0.00 16.22 -3.65
N HIS A 356 -0.50 17.24 -4.36
CA HIS A 356 -1.90 17.36 -4.76
C HIS A 356 -2.09 17.41 -6.28
N TYR A 357 -1.41 16.52 -7.00
CA TYR A 357 -1.61 16.35 -8.44
C TYR A 357 -3.07 16.05 -8.79
N MET A 358 -3.57 16.72 -9.83
CA MET A 358 -4.97 16.74 -10.25
C MET A 358 -5.95 17.38 -9.25
N ALA A 359 -5.47 18.10 -8.24
CA ALA A 359 -6.37 18.92 -7.44
C ALA A 359 -7.01 20.02 -8.28
N ASP A 360 -8.26 20.27 -7.95
CA ASP A 360 -9.12 21.29 -8.51
C ASP A 360 -9.32 22.36 -7.42
N VAL A 361 -8.90 23.60 -7.70
CA VAL A 361 -8.58 24.62 -6.69
C VAL A 361 -9.18 26.00 -7.01
N ASP A 362 -10.21 26.05 -7.85
CA ASP A 362 -10.92 27.29 -8.19
C ASP A 362 -11.46 28.05 -6.98
N TYR A 363 -11.85 27.31 -5.93
CA TYR A 363 -12.61 27.84 -4.80
C TYR A 363 -12.05 27.41 -3.44
N TRP A 364 -12.34 28.23 -2.43
CA TRP A 364 -11.96 28.01 -1.04
C TRP A 364 -13.17 27.85 -0.11
N ASN A 365 -13.15 26.83 0.74
CA ASN A 365 -14.17 26.54 1.73
C ASN A 365 -13.81 27.16 3.09
N LYS A 366 -14.31 28.37 3.34
CA LYS A 366 -14.15 29.09 4.61
C LYS A 366 -14.73 28.38 5.83
N SER A 367 -15.58 27.37 5.64
CA SER A 367 -16.23 26.60 6.70
C SER A 367 -15.70 25.17 6.80
N TRP A 368 -14.51 24.90 6.25
CA TRP A 368 -13.86 23.61 6.37
C TRP A 368 -13.70 23.20 7.84
N ASN A 369 -14.00 21.93 8.13
CA ASN A 369 -14.10 21.40 9.49
C ASN A 369 -13.17 20.21 9.73
N GLY A 370 -12.13 20.05 8.90
CA GLY A 370 -11.18 18.93 8.96
C GLY A 370 -11.54 17.73 8.09
N ILE A 371 -12.69 17.72 7.39
CA ILE A 371 -13.08 16.62 6.49
C ILE A 371 -12.85 17.01 5.03
N GLY A 372 -12.14 16.19 4.28
CA GLY A 372 -11.75 16.49 2.91
C GLY A 372 -10.73 17.63 2.87
N TYR A 373 -10.78 18.47 1.84
CA TYR A 373 -9.86 19.59 1.66
C TYR A 373 -10.58 20.94 1.76
N PRO A 374 -9.89 22.01 2.17
CA PRO A 374 -10.44 23.35 2.17
C PRO A 374 -10.47 23.97 0.76
N TRP A 375 -9.86 23.36 -0.25
CA TRP A 375 -9.97 23.73 -1.66
C TRP A 375 -10.90 22.77 -2.43
N TYR A 376 -11.52 23.28 -3.49
CA TYR A 376 -12.37 22.53 -4.44
C TYR A 376 -12.50 23.34 -5.73
N GLY A 377 -13.10 22.79 -6.78
CA GLY A 377 -13.47 23.61 -7.93
C GLY A 377 -14.55 23.03 -8.83
N ASP A 378 -14.45 23.32 -10.12
CA ASP A 378 -15.52 23.17 -11.11
C ASP A 378 -15.61 21.78 -11.77
N GLY A 379 -14.69 20.88 -11.46
CA GLY A 379 -14.58 19.53 -11.98
C GLY A 379 -13.41 19.31 -12.94
N ASP A 380 -12.71 20.38 -13.36
CA ASP A 380 -11.48 20.30 -14.16
C ASP A 380 -10.23 20.47 -13.29
N ALA A 381 -9.23 19.62 -13.50
CA ALA A 381 -8.02 19.62 -12.66
C ALA A 381 -7.08 20.79 -13.00
N ASP A 382 -6.72 21.57 -11.99
CA ASP A 382 -5.83 22.74 -12.08
C ASP A 382 -4.35 22.41 -11.86
N ILE A 383 -4.05 21.50 -10.93
CA ILE A 383 -2.67 21.09 -10.63
C ILE A 383 -2.22 20.06 -11.65
N THR A 384 -1.51 20.55 -12.67
CA THR A 384 -1.19 19.78 -13.88
C THR A 384 0.27 19.32 -13.95
N ILE A 385 1.16 19.85 -13.10
CA ILE A 385 2.50 19.26 -12.90
C ILE A 385 2.34 18.09 -11.93
N SER A 386 2.77 16.91 -12.36
CA SER A 386 2.70 15.69 -11.56
C SER A 386 3.93 15.53 -10.66
N PRO A 387 3.84 14.88 -9.48
CA PRO A 387 5.03 14.44 -8.74
C PRO A 387 5.96 13.58 -9.59
N PHE A 388 5.44 12.88 -10.61
CA PHE A 388 6.27 12.12 -11.56
C PHE A 388 7.21 12.97 -12.42
N GLN A 389 7.04 14.29 -12.39
CA GLN A 389 7.84 15.28 -13.11
C GLN A 389 8.78 16.06 -12.19
N ILE A 390 8.77 15.83 -10.88
CA ILE A 390 9.63 16.55 -9.94
C ILE A 390 10.64 15.55 -9.42
N ASP A 391 11.92 15.80 -9.64
CA ASP A 391 12.98 15.02 -9.02
C ASP A 391 13.26 15.55 -7.62
N ASP A 392 13.94 16.69 -7.55
CA ASP A 392 14.27 17.36 -6.30
C ASP A 392 13.29 18.49 -5.96
N LEU A 393 12.90 18.55 -4.69
CA LEU A 393 12.20 19.67 -4.06
C LEU A 393 13.01 20.18 -2.87
N ILE A 394 13.77 21.24 -3.10
CA ILE A 394 14.60 21.88 -2.07
C ILE A 394 13.89 23.15 -1.60
N VAL A 395 13.54 23.20 -0.32
CA VAL A 395 12.78 24.30 0.24
C VAL A 395 13.54 25.02 1.35
N ILE A 396 13.59 26.35 1.29
CA ILE A 396 14.42 27.19 2.17
C ILE A 396 13.54 28.15 2.97
N GLY A 397 13.61 28.12 4.30
CA GLY A 397 12.82 28.98 5.19
C GLY A 397 11.32 28.82 5.00
N THR A 398 10.87 27.66 4.52
CA THR A 398 9.48 27.39 4.18
C THR A 398 8.64 27.12 5.41
N PRO A 399 7.48 27.77 5.57
CA PRO A 399 6.63 27.59 6.73
C PRO A 399 5.74 26.32 6.62
N CYS A 400 6.32 25.12 6.50
CA CYS A 400 5.53 23.86 6.45
C CYS A 400 4.77 23.61 7.76
N HIS A 401 5.35 24.01 8.90
CA HIS A 401 4.68 24.00 10.21
C HIS A 401 4.02 25.34 10.54
N GLY A 402 4.06 26.28 9.61
CA GLY A 402 3.52 27.63 9.72
C GLY A 402 4.45 28.60 10.43
N VAL A 403 3.89 29.78 10.72
CA VAL A 403 4.53 30.87 11.45
C VAL A 403 3.64 31.36 12.59
N PRO A 404 4.22 31.96 13.66
CA PRO A 404 3.44 32.52 14.75
C PRO A 404 2.45 33.61 14.29
N PRO A 405 1.22 33.67 14.86
CA PRO A 405 0.17 34.61 14.45
C PRO A 405 0.49 36.09 14.73
N ASN A 406 1.55 36.38 15.49
CA ASN A 406 1.95 37.72 15.91
C ASN A 406 3.14 38.28 15.12
N ILE A 407 3.49 37.70 13.96
CA ILE A 407 4.43 38.34 13.04
C ILE A 407 3.77 39.62 12.53
N ASN A 408 4.14 40.70 13.22
CA ASN A 408 3.41 41.95 13.26
C ASN A 408 3.49 42.63 11.88
N GLU A 409 2.37 43.21 11.43
CA GLU A 409 2.34 44.19 10.33
C GLU A 409 3.49 45.21 10.43
N SER A 410 4.00 45.52 11.64
CA SER A 410 5.14 46.42 11.83
C SER A 410 6.48 45.88 11.29
N LEU A 411 6.74 44.56 11.34
CA LEU A 411 7.92 43.91 10.75
C LEU A 411 7.79 43.86 9.23
N LEU A 412 6.58 43.59 8.73
CA LEU A 412 6.25 43.68 7.30
C LEU A 412 6.38 45.12 6.78
N ARG A 413 5.96 46.12 7.56
CA ARG A 413 6.13 47.55 7.26
C ARG A 413 7.60 47.99 7.28
N SER A 414 8.45 47.40 8.11
CA SER A 414 9.88 47.74 8.20
C SER A 414 10.70 47.07 7.09
N ILE A 415 10.33 45.84 6.68
CA ILE A 415 10.97 45.11 5.57
C ILE A 415 10.55 45.68 4.20
N ILE A 416 9.27 45.98 4.01
CA ILE A 416 8.71 46.30 2.66
C ILE A 416 8.49 47.82 2.44
N ARG A 417 8.81 48.68 3.43
CA ARG A 417 8.69 50.15 3.35
C ARG A 417 7.44 50.61 2.58
N TYR A 418 6.27 50.37 3.16
CA TYR A 418 5.03 51.10 2.82
C TYR A 418 4.56 51.05 1.36
N ALA A 419 4.65 49.91 0.70
CA ALA A 419 3.73 49.63 -0.40
C ALA A 419 2.62 48.70 0.12
N TYR A 420 1.39 49.22 0.12
CA TYR A 420 0.19 48.48 0.49
C TYR A 420 -0.13 47.53 -0.67
N PHE A 421 0.05 46.23 -0.47
CA PHE A 421 -0.20 45.19 -1.48
C PHE A 421 -1.42 44.34 -1.09
N PRO A 422 -2.66 44.87 -1.21
CA PRO A 422 -3.86 44.22 -0.69
C PRO A 422 -4.11 42.81 -1.25
N TRP A 423 -3.60 42.50 -2.45
CA TRP A 423 -3.76 41.18 -3.08
C TRP A 423 -2.85 40.09 -2.47
N TRP A 424 -1.77 40.47 -1.78
CA TRP A 424 -0.89 39.53 -1.08
C TRP A 424 -1.35 39.22 0.37
N ILE A 425 -2.44 39.83 0.85
CA ILE A 425 -2.89 39.64 2.24
C ILE A 425 -3.59 38.28 2.43
N ALA A 426 -4.22 37.75 1.38
CA ALA A 426 -5.05 36.55 1.47
C ALA A 426 -4.27 35.26 1.77
N GLN A 427 -2.97 35.20 1.48
CA GLN A 427 -2.13 34.01 1.70
C GLN A 427 -1.53 33.96 3.11
N VAL A 428 -1.49 35.09 3.83
CA VAL A 428 -0.92 35.14 5.18
C VAL A 428 -1.67 34.19 6.13
N PRO A 429 -3.02 34.14 6.16
CA PRO A 429 -3.76 33.16 6.95
C PRO A 429 -3.39 31.70 6.67
N ASP A 430 -3.01 31.36 5.43
CA ASP A 430 -2.63 29.99 5.07
C ASP A 430 -1.31 29.57 5.71
N MET A 431 -0.42 30.52 6.02
CA MET A 431 0.91 30.24 6.58
C MET A 431 0.95 30.26 8.11
N ILE A 432 -0.14 30.61 8.80
CA ILE A 432 -0.17 30.70 10.26
C ILE A 432 -0.33 29.29 10.86
N TYR A 433 0.25 29.07 12.05
CA TYR A 433 0.03 27.84 12.84
C TYR A 433 -1.43 27.41 12.90
N GLY A 434 -1.68 26.13 12.57
CA GLY A 434 -3.02 25.53 12.61
C GLY A 434 -3.99 26.12 11.57
N SER A 435 -3.49 26.73 10.50
CA SER A 435 -4.36 27.15 9.41
C SER A 435 -5.04 25.94 8.76
N PRO A 436 -6.27 26.09 8.22
CA PRO A 436 -6.91 25.05 7.44
C PRO A 436 -6.03 24.47 6.32
N PHE A 437 -5.23 25.33 5.67
CA PHE A 437 -4.31 24.93 4.63
C PHE A 437 -3.23 23.96 5.17
N LEU A 438 -2.52 24.32 6.23
CA LEU A 438 -1.44 23.50 6.78
C LEU A 438 -1.96 22.22 7.43
N GLU A 439 -3.11 22.28 8.10
CA GLU A 439 -3.77 21.08 8.62
C GLU A 439 -4.14 20.09 7.51
N ALA A 440 -4.62 20.59 6.37
CA ALA A 440 -4.97 19.75 5.21
C ALA A 440 -3.75 19.21 4.47
N MET A 441 -2.63 19.95 4.44
CA MET A 441 -1.35 19.49 3.88
C MET A 441 -0.68 18.43 4.75
N GLY A 442 -0.81 18.50 6.08
CA GLY A 442 -0.10 17.61 7.00
C GLY A 442 1.44 17.72 6.87
N TYR A 443 2.16 16.67 7.31
CA TYR A 443 3.63 16.67 7.37
C TYR A 443 4.32 15.45 6.73
N GLU A 444 3.57 14.51 6.13
CA GLU A 444 4.15 13.25 5.61
C GLU A 444 4.97 13.44 4.32
N GLY A 445 4.57 14.38 3.46
CA GLY A 445 5.17 14.54 2.12
C GLY A 445 4.76 13.45 1.12
N THR A 446 5.54 13.28 0.04
CA THR A 446 5.31 12.25 -0.99
C THR A 446 6.58 11.47 -1.35
N ASP A 447 6.53 10.14 -1.43
CA ASP A 447 7.68 9.26 -1.73
C ASP A 447 8.16 9.33 -3.19
N LEU A 448 7.50 10.14 -4.01
CA LEU A 448 7.75 10.30 -5.44
C LEU A 448 8.65 11.50 -5.78
N VAL A 449 9.05 12.28 -4.77
CA VAL A 449 9.93 13.44 -4.89
C VAL A 449 11.00 13.34 -3.81
N ASP A 450 12.24 13.68 -4.15
CA ASP A 450 13.30 13.80 -3.17
C ASP A 450 13.26 15.20 -2.53
N TYR A 451 13.11 15.26 -1.21
CA TYR A 451 12.76 16.49 -0.50
C TYR A 451 13.85 16.88 0.48
N TYR A 452 14.21 18.17 0.49
CA TYR A 452 15.22 18.73 1.38
C TYR A 452 14.71 20.03 2.01
N GLY A 453 14.61 20.06 3.34
CA GLY A 453 14.29 21.27 4.10
C GLY A 453 15.55 22.00 4.57
N ILE A 454 15.58 23.33 4.43
CA ILE A 454 16.68 24.17 4.93
C ILE A 454 16.15 25.30 5.80
N GLY A 455 16.67 25.39 7.02
CA GLY A 455 16.31 26.38 8.04
C GLY A 455 17.48 27.30 8.42
N GLY A 456 17.16 28.51 8.88
CA GLY A 456 18.11 29.41 9.53
C GLY A 456 17.69 29.71 10.97
N ASP A 457 18.65 29.81 11.87
CA ASP A 457 18.42 30.25 13.24
C ASP A 457 19.34 31.42 13.59
N ILE A 458 18.75 32.60 13.79
CA ILE A 458 19.45 33.82 14.21
C ILE A 458 19.28 34.10 15.71
N GLY A 459 18.74 33.15 16.47
CA GLY A 459 18.51 33.26 17.92
C GLY A 459 17.26 34.06 18.30
N PHE A 460 16.36 34.35 17.35
CA PHE A 460 15.17 35.18 17.58
C PHE A 460 13.89 34.34 17.73
N GLY A 461 12.96 34.73 18.62
CA GLY A 461 11.67 34.03 18.77
C GLY A 461 11.68 32.90 19.80
N GLN A 462 10.56 32.19 19.92
CA GLN A 462 10.44 31.05 20.84
C GLN A 462 11.08 29.80 20.22
N PRO A 463 11.81 29.00 21.01
CA PRO A 463 12.34 27.73 20.53
C PRO A 463 11.20 26.74 20.27
N VAL A 464 11.32 25.96 19.20
CA VAL A 464 10.42 24.88 18.79
C VAL A 464 11.27 23.66 18.42
N ASP A 465 10.68 22.47 18.53
CA ASP A 465 11.30 21.18 18.19
C ASP A 465 10.26 20.39 17.38
N PHE A 466 10.19 20.70 16.08
CA PHE A 466 9.25 20.11 15.13
C PHE A 466 9.73 18.77 14.61
N ASP A 467 11.04 18.54 14.51
CA ASP A 467 11.57 17.26 14.04
C ASP A 467 11.64 16.18 15.15
N GLY A 468 11.54 16.60 16.42
CA GLY A 468 11.47 15.72 17.58
C GLY A 468 12.81 15.12 17.97
N ASP A 469 13.93 15.69 17.51
CA ASP A 469 15.27 15.21 17.82
C ASP A 469 15.76 15.62 19.24
N GLY A 470 15.01 16.50 19.91
CA GLY A 470 15.29 17.02 21.25
C GLY A 470 16.15 18.28 21.28
N ILE A 471 16.52 18.84 20.12
CA ILE A 471 17.31 20.06 19.94
C ILE A 471 16.41 21.14 19.36
N ALA A 472 15.80 21.94 20.24
CA ALA A 472 14.91 23.00 19.80
C ALA A 472 15.68 24.21 19.21
N HIS A 473 15.28 24.64 18.02
CA HIS A 473 15.79 25.86 17.36
C HIS A 473 14.76 26.99 17.40
N ARG A 474 15.20 28.22 17.12
CA ARG A 474 14.33 29.40 17.12
C ARG A 474 13.87 29.77 15.71
N SER A 475 14.35 30.86 15.14
CA SER A 475 13.81 31.42 13.89
C SER A 475 14.87 32.17 13.10
N ASP A 476 14.68 32.21 11.79
CA ASP A 476 15.43 33.03 10.82
C ASP A 476 15.00 34.52 10.82
N GLY A 477 14.13 34.92 11.75
CA GLY A 477 13.55 36.26 11.86
C GLY A 477 12.16 36.40 11.24
N LEU A 478 11.68 35.41 10.48
CA LEU A 478 10.30 35.32 9.99
C LEU A 478 9.70 33.94 10.25
N CYS A 479 10.39 32.89 9.85
CA CYS A 479 9.95 31.51 9.96
C CYS A 479 10.71 30.79 11.08
N PRO A 480 10.08 29.92 11.87
CA PRO A 480 10.83 29.02 12.74
C PRO A 480 11.84 28.20 11.94
N ALA A 481 13.04 28.01 12.48
CA ALA A 481 14.15 27.37 11.78
C ALA A 481 13.80 25.96 11.30
N GLU A 482 13.06 25.21 12.12
CA GLU A 482 12.64 23.84 11.83
C GLU A 482 11.34 23.75 11.02
N SER A 483 10.67 24.88 10.75
CA SER A 483 9.40 24.85 10.03
C SER A 483 9.45 24.15 8.66
N PRO A 484 10.58 24.14 7.90
CA PRO A 484 10.70 23.37 6.66
C PRO A 484 10.70 21.85 6.81
N TYR A 485 10.72 21.30 8.02
CA TYR A 485 10.74 19.85 8.24
C TYR A 485 9.50 19.15 7.67
N LEU A 486 9.65 17.89 7.27
CA LEU A 486 8.59 16.93 6.96
C LEU A 486 8.99 15.57 7.54
N GLU A 487 8.03 14.74 7.93
CA GLU A 487 8.27 13.50 8.67
C GLU A 487 9.25 12.57 7.93
N GLY A 488 10.36 12.25 8.59
CA GLY A 488 11.37 11.34 8.04
C GLY A 488 12.20 11.92 6.88
N ARG A 489 12.09 13.23 6.61
CA ARG A 489 12.86 13.91 5.56
C ARG A 489 14.07 14.68 6.11
N PRO A 490 15.13 14.85 5.30
CA PRO A 490 16.29 15.66 5.68
C PRO A 490 15.92 17.11 6.01
N LEU A 491 16.50 17.59 7.11
CA LEU A 491 16.47 18.99 7.52
C LEU A 491 17.90 19.48 7.77
N TYR A 492 18.26 20.61 7.16
CA TYR A 492 19.55 21.27 7.36
C TYR A 492 19.36 22.64 8.00
N ILE A 493 19.87 22.82 9.22
CA ILE A 493 19.74 24.07 9.97
C ILE A 493 21.09 24.78 10.04
N LEU A 494 21.09 26.09 9.75
CA LEU A 494 22.24 26.96 9.94
C LEU A 494 21.99 27.91 11.10
N GLU A 495 22.75 27.73 12.19
CA GLU A 495 22.79 28.67 13.31
C GLU A 495 23.80 29.80 13.06
N GLY A 496 23.41 31.03 13.35
CA GLY A 496 24.27 32.19 13.17
C GLY A 496 23.63 33.50 13.57
N ALA A 497 23.76 34.51 12.71
CA ALA A 497 23.26 35.85 12.97
C ALA A 497 22.59 36.44 11.73
N ALA A 498 21.75 37.44 11.93
CA ALA A 498 21.18 38.20 10.82
C ALA A 498 22.23 39.09 10.13
N TRP A 499 21.99 39.40 8.87
CA TRP A 499 22.78 40.39 8.13
C TRP A 499 22.81 41.76 8.84
N PRO A 500 23.95 42.49 8.86
CA PRO A 500 25.22 42.21 8.17
C PRO A 500 26.22 41.37 8.98
N VAL A 501 25.85 40.89 10.16
CA VAL A 501 26.77 40.15 11.05
C VAL A 501 26.87 38.68 10.65
N GLY A 502 25.77 38.09 10.19
CA GLY A 502 25.73 36.74 9.62
C GLY A 502 24.88 36.69 8.35
N LYS A 503 24.54 35.48 7.92
CA LYS A 503 23.80 35.20 6.68
C LYS A 503 22.66 34.19 6.89
N GLU A 504 22.25 34.00 8.14
CA GLU A 504 21.31 32.96 8.56
C GLU A 504 19.87 33.48 8.72
N ASP A 505 19.63 34.77 8.42
CA ASP A 505 18.27 35.32 8.36
C ASP A 505 17.50 34.90 7.10
N HIS A 506 16.18 35.02 7.17
CA HIS A 506 15.21 34.51 6.19
C HIS A 506 15.56 34.82 4.72
N MET A 507 16.01 36.05 4.44
CA MET A 507 16.34 36.47 3.08
C MET A 507 17.78 36.10 2.70
N SER A 508 18.71 36.26 3.64
CA SER A 508 20.13 36.00 3.40
C SER A 508 20.44 34.54 3.09
N LEU A 509 19.65 33.60 3.65
CA LEU A 509 19.78 32.16 3.39
C LEU A 509 19.85 31.83 1.91
N ILE A 510 18.96 32.39 1.09
CA ILE A 510 18.91 32.12 -0.35
C ILE A 510 19.68 33.16 -1.18
N ALA A 511 19.82 34.39 -0.68
CA ALA A 511 20.43 35.47 -1.44
C ALA A 511 21.96 35.39 -1.48
N ILE A 512 22.60 35.10 -0.34
CA ILE A 512 24.04 35.32 -0.15
C ILE A 512 24.75 34.24 0.68
N ASN A 513 24.02 33.24 1.20
CA ASN A 513 24.61 32.21 2.05
C ASN A 513 25.27 31.11 1.19
N ASP A 514 26.60 31.12 1.17
CA ASP A 514 27.36 30.21 0.32
C ASP A 514 27.18 28.74 0.70
N LYS A 515 26.99 28.44 2.00
CA LYS A 515 26.77 27.08 2.49
C LYS A 515 25.42 26.53 1.99
N VAL A 516 24.38 27.36 2.01
CA VAL A 516 23.05 26.97 1.48
C VAL A 516 23.16 26.70 -0.03
N HIS A 517 23.87 27.55 -0.78
CA HIS A 517 24.03 27.35 -2.22
C HIS A 517 24.83 26.07 -2.54
N GLU A 518 25.89 25.78 -1.77
CA GLU A 518 26.67 24.55 -1.90
C GLU A 518 25.82 23.31 -1.57
N TYR A 519 24.98 23.40 -0.53
CA TYR A 519 24.05 22.34 -0.17
C TYR A 519 23.02 22.08 -1.28
N ILE A 520 22.45 23.13 -1.87
CA ILE A 520 21.53 23.02 -3.02
C ILE A 520 22.22 22.30 -4.19
N ILE A 521 23.41 22.78 -4.59
CA ILE A 521 24.16 22.22 -5.72
C ILE A 521 24.56 20.75 -5.47
N GLN A 522 24.87 20.39 -4.22
CA GLN A 522 25.22 19.03 -3.89
C GLN A 522 24.06 18.06 -4.11
N HIS A 523 22.85 18.43 -3.67
CA HIS A 523 21.68 17.55 -3.69
C HIS A 523 21.01 17.48 -5.07
N LEU A 524 21.12 18.53 -5.89
CA LEU A 524 20.78 18.48 -7.32
C LEU A 524 21.72 17.58 -8.17
N ILE A 525 22.57 16.76 -7.54
CA ILE A 525 23.52 15.86 -8.22
C ILE A 525 23.56 14.50 -7.50
N ASN A 526 23.43 14.47 -6.16
CA ASN A 526 23.76 13.29 -5.34
C ASN A 526 22.96 13.12 -4.06
#